data_AF-A0A7R9FQ00-F1
#
_entry.id   AF-A0A7R9FQ00-F1
#
_cell.length_a   1.000
_cell.length_b   1.000
_cell.length_c   1.000
_cell.angle_alpha   90.00
_cell.angle_beta   90.00
_cell.angle_gamma   90.00
#
_symmetry.space_group_name_H-M   'P 1'
#
loop_
_entity.id
_entity.type
_entity.pdbx_description
1 polymer ?
#
loop_
_entity_poly.entity_id
_entity_poly.type
_entity_poly.pdbx_seq_one_letter_code
_entity_poly.pdbx_strand_id
1 'polypeptide(L)'
;MPALMRRGNEWLARNPDWEAATCESGDFRASRRVPAKEITCRRSGEGSTAHVRCLRLWVRQRTRPDRVPQQLSHLNFVPDVVDRKKFGTPKFLPLGDMVQKMNEMLRTNPLPGRIITIETQETMAGVDPDRTYWTESAEATKLFVFVIRIFFQTGFSGRGTWEPQEIGLADFRPVCERPGGAFSGNVFCPLRRSSHPRYESFSSLAGRMSAWCLGQSDIRIANVQSIKYKLKHGETDTRRTWYTEHGYAATFYVRILRVAHVRAWEVHLPPVAVTCRTFSPVQLERVNDVEPNGKTSILGGKKPQVPSRQWRLPFVFYPSSFVSSAGGLGRGSVDEDEDEDVSRTRDRVAVWMWMTGANFISAQTSAVRLDDGSRKKGISCRKD
;
A
#
# COMPACT_ATOMS: atom_id res chain seq x y z
N MET A 1 -12.06 -10.36 -5.53
CA MET A 1 -11.87 -10.22 -4.07
C MET A 1 -12.60 -11.31 -3.29
N PRO A 2 -13.86 -11.69 -3.60
CA PRO A 2 -14.58 -12.71 -2.82
C PRO A 2 -13.80 -14.02 -2.62
N ALA A 3 -13.14 -14.52 -3.67
CA ALA A 3 -12.29 -15.71 -3.57
C ALA A 3 -11.06 -15.52 -2.66
N LEU A 4 -10.46 -14.32 -2.63
CA LEU A 4 -9.33 -13.99 -1.76
C LEU A 4 -9.78 -13.88 -0.30
N MET A 5 -10.92 -13.22 -0.05
CA MET A 5 -11.53 -13.14 1.28
C MET A 5 -11.86 -14.52 1.84
N ARG A 6 -12.46 -15.39 1.01
CA ARG A 6 -12.73 -16.78 1.41
C ARG A 6 -11.46 -17.51 1.82
N ARG A 7 -10.39 -17.43 1.02
CA ARG A 7 -9.08 -18.04 1.37
C ARG A 7 -8.47 -17.45 2.64
N GLY A 8 -8.61 -16.14 2.84
CA GLY A 8 -8.19 -15.46 4.08
C GLY A 8 -8.94 -15.99 5.31
N ASN A 9 -10.26 -16.14 5.20
CA ASN A 9 -11.10 -16.70 6.26
C ASN A 9 -10.82 -18.18 6.52
N GLU A 10 -10.59 -19.00 5.49
CA GLU A 10 -10.16 -20.39 5.62
C GLU A 10 -8.81 -20.49 6.35
N TRP A 11 -7.90 -19.55 6.11
CA TRP A 11 -6.63 -19.47 6.84
C TRP A 11 -6.86 -19.11 8.31
N LEU A 12 -7.68 -18.08 8.60
CA LEU A 12 -8.00 -17.68 9.97
C LEU A 12 -8.76 -18.77 10.75
N ALA A 13 -9.61 -19.54 10.08
CA ALA A 13 -10.30 -20.68 10.67
C ALA A 13 -9.35 -21.82 11.07
N ARG A 14 -8.33 -22.09 10.23
CA ARG A 14 -7.29 -23.09 10.51
C ARG A 14 -6.23 -22.62 11.52
N ASN A 15 -6.19 -21.32 11.81
CA ASN A 15 -5.22 -20.69 12.71
C ASN A 15 -5.97 -19.89 13.80
N PRO A 16 -6.77 -20.54 14.66
CA PRO A 16 -7.68 -19.87 15.59
C PRO A 16 -6.97 -18.98 16.62
N ASP A 17 -5.69 -19.24 16.91
CA ASP A 17 -4.85 -18.41 17.79
C ASP A 17 -4.48 -17.06 17.18
N TRP A 18 -4.78 -16.84 15.90
CA TRP A 18 -4.44 -15.63 15.15
C TRP A 18 -5.68 -14.82 14.79
N GLU A 19 -5.54 -13.50 14.77
CA GLU A 19 -6.52 -12.58 14.21
C GLU A 19 -5.83 -11.56 13.29
N ALA A 20 -6.52 -11.14 12.24
CA ALA A 20 -6.11 -10.01 11.43
C ALA A 20 -6.28 -8.71 12.22
N ALA A 21 -5.17 -8.02 12.44
CA ALA A 21 -5.11 -6.66 12.99
C ALA A 21 -5.52 -5.63 11.93
N THR A 22 -5.12 -5.85 10.68
CA THR A 22 -5.50 -5.04 9.50
C THR A 22 -5.34 -5.87 8.24
N CYS A 23 -5.97 -5.45 7.14
CA CYS A 23 -5.80 -6.07 5.84
C CYS A 23 -5.86 -5.02 4.73
N GLU A 24 -5.20 -5.34 3.61
CA GLU A 24 -5.11 -4.45 2.46
C GLU A 24 -5.16 -5.25 1.15
N SER A 25 -5.55 -4.56 0.08
CA SER A 25 -5.40 -5.08 -1.28
C SER A 25 -4.01 -4.75 -1.81
N GLY A 26 -3.28 -5.74 -2.31
CA GLY A 26 -1.99 -5.52 -2.96
C GLY A 26 -2.08 -5.77 -4.46
N ASP A 27 -1.59 -4.85 -5.28
CA ASP A 27 -1.55 -5.02 -6.73
C ASP A 27 -0.13 -5.36 -7.18
N PHE A 28 0.01 -6.49 -7.86
CA PHE A 28 1.26 -6.96 -8.44
C PHE A 28 1.15 -6.99 -9.95
N ARG A 29 2.26 -6.72 -10.62
CA ARG A 29 2.39 -7.06 -12.03
C ARG A 29 2.63 -8.55 -12.13
N ALA A 30 1.78 -9.23 -12.88
CA ALA A 30 1.95 -10.63 -13.19
C ALA A 30 2.83 -10.74 -14.43
N SER A 31 3.94 -11.46 -14.29
CA SER A 31 4.54 -12.13 -15.43
C SER A 31 3.78 -13.43 -15.72
N ARG A 32 4.33 -14.33 -16.53
CA ARG A 32 3.79 -15.71 -16.67
C ARG A 32 3.61 -16.42 -15.33
N ARG A 33 4.37 -16.02 -14.30
CA ARG A 33 4.21 -16.47 -12.91
C ARG A 33 4.02 -15.25 -12.02
N VAL A 34 3.23 -15.40 -10.95
CA VAL A 34 3.18 -14.40 -9.88
C VAL A 34 4.21 -14.81 -8.84
N PRO A 35 5.33 -14.10 -8.72
CA PRO A 35 6.32 -14.44 -7.74
C PRO A 35 5.81 -13.98 -6.37
N ALA A 36 5.36 -14.94 -5.54
CA ALA A 36 4.89 -14.64 -4.19
C ALA A 36 6.01 -14.13 -3.26
N LYS A 37 7.28 -14.29 -3.66
CA LYS A 37 8.48 -13.96 -2.86
C LYS A 37 9.35 -12.86 -3.46
N GLU A 38 9.21 -12.54 -4.75
CA GLU A 38 10.07 -11.53 -5.39
C GLU A 38 9.57 -10.12 -5.06
N ILE A 39 10.50 -9.26 -4.65
CA ILE A 39 10.27 -7.82 -4.43
C ILE A 39 10.50 -6.99 -5.68
N THR A 40 11.17 -7.56 -6.68
CA THR A 40 11.53 -6.88 -7.92
C THR A 40 10.52 -7.20 -9.03
N CYS A 41 10.24 -6.21 -9.88
CA CYS A 41 9.45 -6.42 -11.07
C CYS A 41 10.09 -5.67 -12.24
N ARG A 42 10.44 -6.40 -13.29
CA ARG A 42 10.96 -5.80 -14.53
C ARG A 42 9.82 -5.28 -15.40
N ARG A 43 10.03 -4.10 -15.99
CA ARG A 43 9.12 -3.52 -16.98
C ARG A 43 9.68 -3.80 -18.37
N SER A 44 9.05 -4.70 -19.13
CA SER A 44 9.26 -4.75 -20.58
C SER A 44 8.49 -3.58 -21.21
N GLY A 45 9.13 -2.83 -22.11
CA GLY A 45 8.62 -1.57 -22.66
C GLY A 45 7.50 -1.71 -23.69
N GLU A 46 7.33 -2.89 -24.27
CA GLU A 46 6.46 -3.11 -25.43
C GLU A 46 5.46 -4.22 -25.11
N GLY A 47 4.20 -3.86 -24.88
CA GLY A 47 3.09 -4.81 -24.72
C GLY A 47 2.12 -4.52 -23.58
N SER A 48 1.09 -5.36 -23.50
CA SER A 48 0.14 -5.35 -22.38
C SER A 48 0.81 -5.87 -21.11
N THR A 49 0.62 -5.18 -19.99
CA THR A 49 1.07 -5.64 -18.68
C THR A 49 -0.10 -6.34 -17.99
N ALA A 50 0.09 -7.58 -17.53
CA ALA A 50 -0.89 -8.25 -16.69
C ALA A 50 -0.70 -7.82 -15.24
N HIS A 51 -1.82 -7.67 -14.52
CA HIS A 51 -1.87 -7.30 -13.12
C HIS A 51 -2.70 -8.32 -12.36
N VAL A 52 -2.28 -8.63 -11.14
CA VAL A 52 -3.00 -9.49 -10.20
C VAL A 52 -3.14 -8.75 -8.88
N ARG A 53 -4.35 -8.79 -8.32
CA ARG A 53 -4.63 -8.31 -6.96
C ARG A 53 -4.54 -9.46 -5.98
N CYS A 54 -3.91 -9.22 -4.85
CA CYS A 54 -3.89 -10.10 -3.69
C CYS A 54 -4.66 -9.48 -2.53
N LEU A 55 -4.93 -10.32 -1.53
CA LEU A 55 -5.30 -9.89 -0.18
C LEU A 55 -4.10 -10.13 0.72
N ARG A 56 -3.68 -9.11 1.46
CA ARG A 56 -2.65 -9.22 2.48
C ARG A 56 -3.29 -9.08 3.86
N LEU A 57 -3.03 -10.04 4.73
CA LEU A 57 -3.46 -10.03 6.12
C LEU A 57 -2.27 -9.70 7.01
N TRP A 58 -2.44 -8.73 7.90
CA TRP A 58 -1.50 -8.46 8.97
C TRP A 58 -2.06 -9.05 10.24
N VAL A 59 -1.43 -10.10 10.77
CA VAL A 59 -1.98 -10.89 11.85
C VAL A 59 -1.24 -10.68 13.16
N ARG A 60 -1.94 -10.88 14.27
CA ARG A 60 -1.41 -10.89 15.63
C ARG A 60 -2.00 -12.05 16.40
N GLN A 61 -1.33 -12.44 17.48
CA GLN A 61 -1.88 -13.48 18.35
C GLN A 61 -3.11 -12.94 19.09
N ARG A 62 -4.14 -13.77 19.22
CA ARG A 62 -5.35 -13.40 19.96
C ARG A 62 -5.06 -13.31 21.44
N THR A 63 -5.65 -12.31 22.08
CA THR A 63 -5.66 -12.18 23.54
C THR A 63 -6.70 -13.08 24.21
N ARG A 64 -7.69 -13.56 23.43
CA ARG A 64 -8.84 -14.35 23.90
C ARG A 64 -9.03 -15.59 23.03
N PRO A 65 -8.44 -16.74 23.39
CA PRO A 65 -8.47 -17.96 22.59
C PRO A 65 -9.86 -18.64 22.57
N ASP A 66 -10.74 -18.27 23.50
CA ASP A 66 -12.13 -18.75 23.61
C ASP A 66 -13.05 -18.21 22.50
N ARG A 67 -12.63 -17.18 21.77
CA ARG A 67 -13.44 -16.56 20.71
C ARG A 67 -13.42 -17.38 19.43
N VAL A 68 -14.58 -17.44 18.76
CA VAL A 68 -14.70 -18.00 17.41
C VAL A 68 -13.69 -17.38 16.44
N PRO A 69 -13.17 -18.15 15.48
CA PRO A 69 -12.30 -17.62 14.45
C PRO A 69 -12.84 -16.33 13.81
N GLN A 70 -11.99 -15.31 13.70
CA GLN A 70 -12.34 -14.07 13.04
C GLN A 70 -12.75 -14.37 11.61
N GLN A 71 -13.91 -13.85 11.21
CA GLN A 71 -14.38 -13.86 9.84
C GLN A 71 -14.32 -12.44 9.30
N LEU A 72 -13.73 -12.29 8.13
CA LEU A 72 -13.55 -11.01 7.45
C LEU A 72 -14.51 -10.91 6.27
N SER A 73 -15.02 -9.72 6.05
CA SER A 73 -15.77 -9.35 4.84
C SER A 73 -15.29 -7.99 4.33
N HIS A 74 -15.74 -7.62 3.14
CA HIS A 74 -15.41 -6.34 2.53
C HIS A 74 -16.61 -5.68 1.86
N LEU A 75 -16.55 -4.36 1.72
CA LEU A 75 -17.53 -3.55 1.01
C LEU A 75 -16.79 -2.49 0.19
N ASN A 76 -17.15 -2.34 -1.08
CA ASN A 76 -16.58 -1.32 -1.97
C ASN A 76 -17.59 -0.20 -2.20
N PHE A 77 -17.10 1.03 -2.20
CA PHE A 77 -17.81 2.19 -2.69
C PHE A 77 -17.07 2.72 -3.90
N VAL A 78 -17.75 2.67 -5.05
CA VAL A 78 -17.27 3.23 -6.31
C VAL A 78 -17.91 4.62 -6.46
N PRO A 79 -17.15 5.66 -6.82
CA PRO A 79 -17.73 6.99 -6.95
C PRO A 79 -18.75 7.01 -8.10
N ASP A 80 -19.90 7.63 -7.87
CA ASP A 80 -20.94 7.76 -8.89
C ASP A 80 -20.49 8.68 -10.02
N VAL A 81 -21.01 8.46 -11.22
CA VAL A 81 -20.81 9.37 -12.35
C VAL A 81 -21.79 10.54 -12.22
N VAL A 82 -21.29 11.75 -12.04
CA VAL A 82 -22.09 12.98 -11.88
C VAL A 82 -22.39 13.64 -13.22
N ASP A 83 -21.46 13.56 -14.18
CA ASP A 83 -21.59 14.18 -15.50
C ASP A 83 -21.10 13.21 -16.58
N ARG A 84 -22.05 12.71 -17.39
CA ARG A 84 -21.81 11.92 -18.59
C ARG A 84 -21.92 12.83 -19.81
N LYS A 85 -20.89 13.62 -20.07
CA LYS A 85 -20.82 14.39 -21.31
C LYS A 85 -20.84 13.44 -22.51
N LYS A 86 -21.64 13.75 -23.54
CA LYS A 86 -21.64 13.02 -24.81
C LYS A 86 -20.24 13.00 -25.46
N PHE A 87 -19.47 14.04 -25.22
CA PHE A 87 -18.07 14.17 -25.63
C PHE A 87 -17.22 14.59 -24.42
N GLY A 88 -16.21 13.79 -24.07
CA GLY A 88 -15.24 14.09 -23.02
C GLY A 88 -15.19 13.05 -21.89
N THR A 89 -14.30 13.27 -20.94
CA THR A 89 -14.13 12.36 -19.80
C THR A 89 -15.28 12.52 -18.80
N PRO A 90 -15.92 11.42 -18.35
CA PRO A 90 -16.94 11.49 -17.32
C PRO A 90 -16.38 12.10 -16.03
N LYS A 91 -17.22 12.85 -15.31
CA LYS A 91 -16.88 13.34 -13.97
C LYS A 91 -17.52 12.43 -12.93
N PHE A 92 -16.79 12.22 -11.84
CA PHE A 92 -17.23 11.39 -10.73
C PHE A 92 -17.46 12.24 -9.48
N LEU A 93 -18.25 11.69 -8.56
CA LEU A 93 -18.60 12.29 -7.28
C LEU A 93 -17.33 12.64 -6.50
N PRO A 94 -17.18 13.89 -5.99
CA PRO A 94 -16.06 14.25 -5.11
C PRO A 94 -15.97 13.37 -3.86
N LEU A 95 -14.77 13.26 -3.30
CA LEU A 95 -14.47 12.34 -2.21
C LEU A 95 -15.28 12.65 -0.94
N GLY A 96 -15.44 13.93 -0.59
CA GLY A 96 -16.22 14.34 0.57
C GLY A 96 -17.68 13.89 0.46
N ASP A 97 -18.30 14.14 -0.68
CA ASP A 97 -19.68 13.78 -0.97
C ASP A 97 -19.85 12.24 -1.02
N MET A 98 -18.84 11.54 -1.53
CA MET A 98 -18.78 10.08 -1.50
C MET A 98 -18.74 9.53 -0.06
N VAL A 99 -17.90 10.08 0.81
CA VAL A 99 -17.84 9.70 2.24
C VAL A 99 -19.14 10.04 2.96
N GLN A 100 -19.76 11.18 2.66
CA GLN A 100 -21.06 11.54 3.23
C GLN A 100 -22.13 10.51 2.83
N LYS A 101 -22.23 10.19 1.53
CA LYS A 101 -23.17 9.17 1.02
C LYS A 101 -22.91 7.80 1.66
N MET A 102 -21.64 7.43 1.84
CA MET A 102 -21.25 6.21 2.56
C MET A 102 -21.81 6.21 3.99
N ASN A 103 -21.61 7.28 4.75
CA ASN A 103 -22.07 7.38 6.13
C ASN A 103 -23.61 7.37 6.24
N GLU A 104 -24.32 7.99 5.30
CA GLU A 104 -25.80 7.92 5.23
C GLU A 104 -26.29 6.49 5.00
N MET A 105 -25.63 5.78 4.09
CA MET A 105 -25.95 4.38 3.83
C MET A 105 -25.64 3.50 5.06
N LEU A 106 -24.50 3.71 5.73
CA LEU A 106 -24.12 2.95 6.93
C LEU A 106 -24.98 3.25 8.15
N ARG A 107 -25.58 4.44 8.24
CA ARG A 107 -26.60 4.77 9.25
C ARG A 107 -27.89 3.98 9.03
N THR A 108 -28.27 3.77 7.78
CA THR A 108 -29.52 3.07 7.41
C THR A 108 -29.35 1.55 7.39
N ASN A 109 -28.19 1.08 6.93
CA ASN A 109 -27.81 -0.32 6.85
C ASN A 109 -26.42 -0.52 7.45
N PRO A 110 -26.31 -0.61 8.79
CA PRO A 110 -25.04 -0.80 9.47
C PRO A 110 -24.32 -2.06 8.99
N LEU A 111 -22.99 -2.04 8.99
CA LEU A 111 -22.20 -3.24 8.71
C LEU A 111 -22.52 -4.31 9.76
N PRO A 112 -22.60 -5.60 9.39
CA PRO A 112 -22.83 -6.69 10.33
C PRO A 112 -21.54 -7.04 11.10
N GLY A 113 -20.79 -6.02 11.53
CA GLY A 113 -19.41 -6.16 11.93
C GLY A 113 -18.68 -4.87 12.31
N ARG A 114 -17.48 -5.04 12.84
CA ARG A 114 -16.57 -3.93 13.19
C ARG A 114 -15.64 -3.63 12.02
N ILE A 115 -15.52 -2.35 11.64
CA ILE A 115 -14.53 -1.91 10.66
C ILE A 115 -13.12 -2.21 11.18
N ILE A 116 -12.33 -2.92 10.39
CA ILE A 116 -10.91 -3.16 10.67
C ILE A 116 -10.09 -2.08 9.97
N THR A 117 -10.25 -1.99 8.64
CA THR A 117 -9.41 -1.16 7.77
C THR A 117 -10.29 -0.47 6.72
N ILE A 118 -9.92 0.76 6.36
CA ILE A 118 -10.53 1.51 5.26
C ILE A 118 -9.40 1.87 4.29
N GLU A 119 -9.53 1.45 3.05
CA GLU A 119 -8.53 1.59 2.00
C GLU A 119 -9.06 2.52 0.89
N THR A 120 -8.22 3.44 0.41
CA THR A 120 -8.44 4.09 -0.89
C THR A 120 -7.67 3.30 -1.95
N GLN A 121 -8.41 2.65 -2.83
CA GLN A 121 -7.88 1.85 -3.92
C GLN A 121 -8.04 2.55 -5.26
N GLU A 122 -6.96 2.62 -6.03
CA GLU A 122 -6.99 3.05 -7.42
C GLU A 122 -7.43 1.89 -8.31
N THR A 123 -8.37 2.13 -9.21
CA THR A 123 -8.78 1.16 -10.23
C THR A 123 -9.10 1.86 -11.53
N MET A 124 -8.96 1.16 -12.66
CA MET A 124 -9.38 1.66 -13.95
C MET A 124 -10.92 1.76 -13.98
N ALA A 125 -11.45 2.87 -14.48
CA ALA A 125 -12.89 3.04 -14.63
C ALA A 125 -13.48 1.98 -15.55
N GLY A 126 -14.64 1.44 -15.17
CA GLY A 126 -15.28 0.32 -15.86
C GLY A 126 -14.72 -1.06 -15.50
N VAL A 127 -13.63 -1.14 -14.73
CA VAL A 127 -13.16 -2.39 -14.14
C VAL A 127 -13.83 -2.59 -12.79
N ASP A 128 -14.45 -3.76 -12.60
CA ASP A 128 -14.98 -4.19 -11.31
C ASP A 128 -13.85 -4.12 -10.24
N PRO A 129 -14.01 -3.36 -9.14
CA PRO A 129 -13.00 -3.28 -8.09
C PRO A 129 -12.69 -4.64 -7.45
N ASP A 130 -13.60 -5.62 -7.52
CA ASP A 130 -13.36 -6.97 -7.03
C ASP A 130 -12.69 -7.88 -8.06
N ARG A 131 -12.44 -7.42 -9.28
CA ARG A 131 -11.62 -8.14 -10.25
C ARG A 131 -10.20 -8.30 -9.71
N THR A 132 -9.69 -9.54 -9.72
CA THR A 132 -8.34 -9.85 -9.20
C THR A 132 -7.29 -10.01 -10.27
N TYR A 133 -7.65 -9.89 -11.54
CA TYR A 133 -6.75 -10.00 -12.67
C TYR A 133 -7.20 -9.11 -13.81
N TRP A 134 -6.33 -8.26 -14.34
CA TRP A 134 -6.62 -7.45 -15.53
C TRP A 134 -5.35 -7.24 -16.35
N THR A 135 -5.51 -6.81 -17.59
CA THR A 135 -4.43 -6.41 -18.48
C THR A 135 -4.52 -4.93 -18.78
N GLU A 136 -3.37 -4.28 -18.88
CA GLU A 136 -3.25 -2.85 -19.14
C GLU A 136 -2.39 -2.63 -20.38
N SER A 137 -2.93 -1.98 -21.41
CA SER A 137 -2.18 -1.58 -22.61
C SER A 137 -1.41 -0.28 -22.34
N ALA A 138 -0.18 -0.15 -22.85
CA ALA A 138 0.62 1.05 -22.67
C ALA A 138 0.11 2.27 -23.46
N GLU A 139 -0.56 2.04 -24.60
CA GLU A 139 -0.85 3.08 -25.60
C GLU A 139 -2.19 3.80 -25.37
N ALA A 140 -3.12 3.17 -24.63
CA ALA A 140 -4.45 3.71 -24.44
C ALA A 140 -4.48 4.86 -23.42
N THR A 141 -5.35 5.85 -23.66
CA THR A 141 -5.77 6.78 -22.63
C THR A 141 -6.55 6.02 -21.56
N LYS A 142 -6.15 6.16 -20.30
CA LYS A 142 -6.74 5.44 -19.16
C LYS A 142 -7.45 6.39 -18.25
N LEU A 143 -8.62 6.00 -17.80
CA LEU A 143 -9.37 6.70 -16.76
C LEU A 143 -9.25 5.86 -15.48
N PHE A 144 -8.76 6.46 -14.42
CA PHE A 144 -8.66 5.86 -13.10
C PHE A 144 -9.67 6.51 -12.16
N VAL A 145 -10.19 5.72 -11.22
CA VAL A 145 -11.07 6.15 -10.13
C VAL A 145 -10.53 5.66 -8.78
N PHE A 146 -10.79 6.41 -7.72
CA PHE A 146 -10.48 6.05 -6.35
C PHE A 146 -11.72 5.43 -5.70
N VAL A 147 -11.65 4.13 -5.45
CA VAL A 147 -12.66 3.33 -4.75
C VAL A 147 -12.32 3.31 -3.26
N ILE A 148 -13.31 3.47 -2.39
CA ILE A 148 -13.13 3.28 -0.96
C ILE A 148 -13.56 1.86 -0.61
N ARG A 149 -12.64 1.06 -0.09
CA ARG A 149 -12.86 -0.33 0.33
C ARG A 149 -12.82 -0.40 1.85
N ILE A 150 -13.88 -0.93 2.45
CA ILE A 150 -13.96 -1.20 3.88
C ILE A 150 -13.75 -2.70 4.09
N PHE A 151 -12.80 -3.06 4.95
CA PHE A 151 -12.70 -4.41 5.48
C PHE A 151 -13.25 -4.43 6.91
N PHE A 152 -14.09 -5.42 7.23
CA PHE A 152 -14.73 -5.51 8.53
C PHE A 152 -14.83 -6.96 9.03
N GLN A 153 -14.87 -7.13 10.34
CA GLN A 153 -15.03 -8.43 11.00
C GLN A 153 -16.52 -8.75 11.17
N THR A 154 -16.98 -9.89 10.65
CA THR A 154 -18.34 -10.41 10.83
C THR A 154 -18.46 -11.37 12.02
N GLY A 155 -19.70 -11.65 12.44
CA GLY A 155 -20.00 -12.81 13.31
C GLY A 155 -19.68 -12.66 14.79
N PHE A 156 -19.41 -11.44 15.28
CA PHE A 156 -19.29 -11.18 16.71
C PHE A 156 -20.66 -10.77 17.27
N SER A 157 -21.45 -11.73 17.71
CA SER A 157 -22.78 -11.50 18.29
C SER A 157 -22.89 -12.14 19.68
N GLY A 158 -21.94 -11.84 20.55
CA GLY A 158 -22.13 -11.97 21.99
C GLY A 158 -22.89 -10.75 22.52
N ARG A 159 -24.18 -10.63 22.21
CA ARG A 159 -25.16 -9.65 22.78
C ARG A 159 -25.08 -8.15 22.43
N GLY A 160 -24.13 -7.66 21.62
CA GLY A 160 -24.12 -6.25 21.21
C GLY A 160 -24.34 -6.08 19.70
N THR A 161 -25.37 -5.34 19.29
CA THR A 161 -25.35 -4.70 17.97
C THR A 161 -24.13 -3.78 17.94
N TRP A 162 -23.29 -3.89 16.91
CA TRP A 162 -22.17 -2.96 16.77
C TRP A 162 -22.71 -1.54 16.71
N GLU A 163 -22.16 -0.66 17.54
CA GLU A 163 -22.49 0.75 17.48
C GLU A 163 -22.22 1.28 16.07
N PRO A 164 -23.12 2.11 15.52
CA PRO A 164 -22.89 2.77 14.24
C PRO A 164 -21.54 3.49 14.25
N GLN A 165 -20.76 3.32 13.19
CA GLN A 165 -19.45 3.95 13.02
C GLN A 165 -19.55 4.97 11.91
N GLU A 166 -19.15 6.21 12.19
CA GLU A 166 -18.99 7.24 11.16
C GLU A 166 -17.58 7.18 10.59
N ILE A 167 -17.46 7.13 9.27
CA ILE A 167 -16.17 7.09 8.56
C ILE A 167 -15.74 8.52 8.23
N GLY A 168 -14.47 8.83 8.48
CA GLY A 168 -13.85 10.07 8.03
C GLY A 168 -12.51 9.84 7.34
N LEU A 169 -12.13 10.79 6.49
CA LEU A 169 -10.85 10.82 5.77
C LEU A 169 -10.18 12.18 5.99
N ALA A 170 -8.90 12.18 6.34
CA ALA A 170 -8.08 13.38 6.45
C ALA A 170 -6.86 13.27 5.52
N ASP A 171 -6.69 14.27 4.65
CA ASP A 171 -5.60 14.32 3.67
C ASP A 171 -4.51 15.31 4.05
N PHE A 172 -3.28 14.82 4.04
CA PHE A 172 -2.07 15.60 4.25
C PHE A 172 -1.30 15.65 2.94
N ARG A 173 -1.33 16.81 2.30
CA ARG A 173 -0.60 17.09 1.06
C ARG A 173 0.77 17.66 1.39
N PRO A 174 1.85 17.25 0.70
CA PRO A 174 3.14 17.86 0.92
C PRO A 174 3.14 19.34 0.48
N VAL A 175 3.76 20.19 1.28
CA VAL A 175 3.97 21.60 0.97
C VAL A 175 5.02 21.72 -0.14
N CYS A 176 4.75 22.53 -1.16
CA CYS A 176 5.75 22.87 -2.17
C CYS A 176 6.68 23.95 -1.61
N GLU A 177 7.89 23.54 -1.20
CA GLU A 177 8.91 24.45 -0.64
C GLU A 177 9.47 25.39 -1.70
N ARG A 178 9.58 24.90 -2.94
CA ARG A 178 10.05 25.68 -4.08
C ARG A 178 9.21 25.34 -5.30
N PRO A 179 8.36 26.26 -5.78
CA PRO A 179 7.68 26.05 -7.05
C PRO A 179 8.73 25.86 -8.15
N GLY A 180 8.44 24.99 -9.11
CA GLY A 180 9.24 24.92 -10.34
C GLY A 180 9.29 26.30 -11.01
N GLY A 181 10.34 26.59 -11.76
CA GLY A 181 10.55 27.91 -12.36
C GLY A 181 9.31 28.41 -13.13
N ALA A 182 8.91 29.66 -12.88
CA ALA A 182 7.69 30.31 -13.37
C ALA A 182 7.62 30.51 -14.90
N PHE A 183 8.65 30.12 -15.65
CA PHE A 183 8.66 30.14 -17.11
C PHE A 183 8.27 28.76 -17.69
N SER A 184 6.98 28.42 -17.64
CA SER A 184 6.36 27.61 -18.70
C SER A 184 4.86 27.51 -18.48
N GLY A 185 4.11 28.34 -19.20
CA GLY A 185 2.84 27.86 -19.72
C GLY A 185 3.13 26.54 -20.45
N ASN A 186 2.63 25.44 -19.89
CA ASN A 186 2.48 24.12 -20.53
C ASN A 186 3.71 23.36 -21.04
N VAL A 187 4.95 23.86 -20.92
CA VAL A 187 6.15 23.11 -21.39
C VAL A 187 7.12 22.86 -20.24
N PHE A 188 6.83 21.84 -19.44
CA PHE A 188 7.81 21.26 -18.53
C PHE A 188 9.00 20.80 -19.36
N CYS A 189 10.15 21.47 -19.26
CA CYS A 189 11.34 21.14 -20.03
C CYS A 189 12.14 20.06 -19.27
N PRO A 190 12.08 18.77 -19.67
CA PRO A 190 12.71 17.68 -18.92
C PRO A 190 14.25 17.77 -18.85
N LEU A 191 14.86 18.68 -19.63
CA LEU A 191 16.30 18.84 -19.75
C LEU A 191 16.95 19.67 -18.62
N ARG A 192 16.19 20.43 -17.82
CA ARG A 192 16.75 21.18 -16.68
C ARG A 192 16.28 20.61 -15.35
N ARG A 193 17.07 19.69 -14.78
CA ARG A 193 16.82 19.08 -13.46
C ARG A 193 16.55 20.11 -12.35
N SER A 194 17.14 21.31 -12.44
CA SER A 194 16.96 22.41 -11.49
C SER A 194 15.57 23.08 -11.51
N SER A 195 14.66 22.68 -12.41
CA SER A 195 13.33 23.29 -12.56
C SER A 195 12.17 22.48 -11.95
N HIS A 196 12.44 21.33 -11.33
CA HIS A 196 11.38 20.52 -10.72
C HIS A 196 10.86 21.18 -9.44
N PRO A 197 9.53 21.15 -9.19
CA PRO A 197 9.00 21.58 -7.91
C PRO A 197 9.61 20.73 -6.79
N ARG A 198 10.08 21.39 -5.74
CA ARG A 198 10.57 20.72 -4.54
C ARG A 198 9.46 20.71 -3.51
N TYR A 199 9.17 19.52 -3.00
CA TYR A 199 8.20 19.31 -1.95
C TYR A 199 8.91 18.99 -0.64
N GLU A 200 8.22 19.23 0.47
CA GLU A 200 8.70 18.84 1.80
C GLU A 200 9.01 17.34 1.86
N SER A 201 9.86 16.97 2.83
CA SER A 201 10.19 15.55 3.05
C SER A 201 8.97 14.75 3.51
N PHE A 202 8.96 13.45 3.20
CA PHE A 202 7.89 12.56 3.68
C PHE A 202 7.84 12.47 5.22
N SER A 203 8.99 12.59 5.90
CA SER A 203 9.06 12.65 7.36
C SER A 203 8.37 13.89 7.92
N SER A 204 8.58 15.06 7.29
CA SER A 204 7.89 16.30 7.66
C SER A 204 6.37 16.18 7.50
N LEU A 205 5.94 15.61 6.36
CA LEU A 205 4.53 15.33 6.09
C LEU A 205 3.91 14.39 7.13
N ALA A 206 4.61 13.31 7.49
CA ALA A 206 4.19 12.37 8.52
C ALA A 206 4.14 13.02 9.92
N GLY A 207 5.05 13.95 10.22
CA GLY A 207 5.03 14.73 11.46
C GLY A 207 3.76 15.57 11.59
N ARG A 208 3.36 16.28 10.51
CA ARG A 208 2.11 17.06 10.50
C ARG A 208 0.87 16.18 10.65
N MET A 209 0.85 15.04 9.97
CA MET A 209 -0.21 14.04 10.14
C MET A 209 -0.29 13.52 11.58
N SER A 210 0.84 13.20 12.20
CA SER A 210 0.90 12.72 13.59
C SER A 210 0.38 13.77 14.58
N ALA A 211 0.77 15.03 14.41
CA ALA A 211 0.27 16.13 15.23
C ALA A 211 -1.26 16.29 15.12
N TRP A 212 -1.82 16.12 13.91
CA TRP A 212 -3.26 16.11 13.75
C TRP A 212 -3.91 14.94 14.49
N CYS A 213 -3.39 13.71 14.34
CA CYS A 213 -3.89 12.52 15.03
C CYS A 213 -3.88 12.66 16.55
N LEU A 214 -2.83 13.29 17.12
CA LEU A 214 -2.73 13.58 18.55
C LEU A 214 -3.80 14.57 19.04
N GLY A 215 -4.27 15.45 18.17
CA GLY A 215 -5.36 16.39 18.47
C GLY A 215 -6.75 15.77 18.42
N GLN A 216 -6.90 14.49 18.03
CA GLN A 216 -8.19 13.81 17.94
C GLN A 216 -8.40 12.90 19.16
N SER A 217 -9.53 13.05 19.84
CA SER A 217 -9.88 12.29 21.06
C SER A 217 -11.12 11.39 20.90
N ASP A 218 -11.80 11.51 19.77
CA ASP A 218 -13.08 10.87 19.46
C ASP A 218 -13.01 9.95 18.22
N ILE A 219 -11.80 9.73 17.67
CA ILE A 219 -11.61 8.88 16.49
C ILE A 219 -10.64 7.74 16.77
N ARG A 220 -10.93 6.61 16.13
CA ARG A 220 -9.98 5.51 15.96
C ARG A 220 -9.42 5.55 14.56
N ILE A 221 -8.10 5.60 14.44
CA ILE A 221 -7.42 5.46 13.16
C ILE A 221 -7.64 4.03 12.65
N ALA A 222 -8.29 3.90 11.48
CA ALA A 222 -8.55 2.63 10.82
C ALA A 222 -7.46 2.30 9.80
N ASN A 223 -6.87 3.32 9.18
CA ASN A 223 -5.76 3.14 8.25
C ASN A 223 -4.99 4.44 8.05
N VAL A 224 -3.72 4.31 7.64
CA VAL A 224 -2.92 5.40 7.09
C VAL A 224 -2.30 4.89 5.80
N GLN A 225 -2.51 5.62 4.71
CA GLN A 225 -2.05 5.22 3.38
C GLN A 225 -1.35 6.36 2.67
N SER A 226 -0.26 6.03 1.96
CA SER A 226 0.32 6.95 1.00
C SER A 226 -0.34 6.77 -0.37
N ILE A 227 -0.88 7.84 -0.93
CA ILE A 227 -1.66 7.80 -2.18
C ILE A 227 -0.99 8.68 -3.21
N LYS A 228 -0.87 8.18 -4.44
CA LYS A 228 -0.39 8.97 -5.58
C LYS A 228 -1.55 9.77 -6.14
N TYR A 229 -1.38 11.09 -6.19
CA TYR A 229 -2.31 11.97 -6.88
C TYR A 229 -1.64 12.59 -8.08
N LYS A 230 -2.33 12.57 -9.22
CA LYS A 230 -1.87 13.23 -10.44
C LYS A 230 -1.84 14.74 -10.23
N LEU A 231 -0.68 15.35 -10.53
CA LEU A 231 -0.50 16.79 -10.53
C LEU A 231 -1.13 17.38 -11.79
N LYS A 232 -1.88 18.48 -11.62
CA LYS A 232 -2.41 19.28 -12.71
C LYS A 232 -1.98 20.72 -12.50
N HIS A 233 -1.17 21.27 -13.40
CA HIS A 233 -0.60 22.61 -13.29
C HIS A 233 0.14 22.87 -11.96
N GLY A 234 0.85 21.85 -11.44
CA GLY A 234 1.56 21.94 -10.16
C GLY A 234 0.68 21.81 -8.93
N GLU A 235 -0.65 21.74 -9.09
CA GLU A 235 -1.60 21.59 -8.00
C GLU A 235 -2.12 20.16 -7.85
N THR A 236 -2.57 19.84 -6.64
CA THR A 236 -3.19 18.56 -6.28
C THR A 236 -4.55 18.80 -5.64
N ASP A 237 -5.59 18.29 -6.29
CA ASP A 237 -6.95 18.22 -5.76
C ASP A 237 -7.20 16.83 -5.17
N THR A 238 -7.16 16.73 -3.84
CA THR A 238 -7.38 15.46 -3.13
C THR A 238 -8.85 15.12 -2.93
N ARG A 239 -9.76 16.07 -3.23
CA ARG A 239 -11.20 15.81 -3.26
C ARG A 239 -11.60 15.10 -4.56
N ARG A 240 -10.74 15.11 -5.57
CA ARG A 240 -11.00 14.45 -6.84
C ARG A 240 -10.87 12.93 -6.71
N THR A 241 -11.91 12.20 -7.09
CA THR A 241 -11.99 10.73 -7.03
C THR A 241 -11.57 10.04 -8.33
N TRP A 242 -10.99 10.77 -9.29
CA TRP A 242 -10.67 10.23 -10.60
C TRP A 242 -9.60 11.04 -11.32
N TYR A 243 -8.90 10.45 -12.28
CA TYR A 243 -8.01 11.17 -13.17
C TYR A 243 -7.78 10.40 -14.48
N THR A 244 -7.26 11.09 -15.48
CA THR A 244 -6.95 10.49 -16.79
C THR A 244 -5.45 10.47 -17.01
N GLU A 245 -4.91 9.35 -17.46
CA GLU A 245 -3.55 9.23 -17.99
C GLU A 245 -3.60 9.14 -19.52
N HIS A 246 -2.73 9.91 -20.18
CA HIS A 246 -2.59 9.86 -21.63
C HIS A 246 -1.30 9.12 -21.95
N GLY A 247 -1.36 8.05 -22.77
CA GLY A 247 -0.24 7.12 -22.98
C GLY A 247 1.07 7.78 -23.43
N TYR A 248 1.00 8.85 -24.21
CA TYR A 248 2.16 9.56 -24.76
C TYR A 248 2.62 10.76 -23.94
N ALA A 249 1.88 11.17 -22.91
CA ALA A 249 2.21 12.36 -22.13
C ALA A 249 2.87 12.00 -20.80
N ALA A 250 3.92 12.75 -20.43
CA ALA A 250 4.47 12.68 -19.10
C ALA A 250 3.38 13.01 -18.07
N THR A 251 3.13 12.10 -17.14
CA THR A 251 2.24 12.34 -16.00
C THR A 251 3.07 12.43 -14.73
N PHE A 252 2.85 13.50 -13.98
CA PHE A 252 3.50 13.76 -12.71
C PHE A 252 2.54 13.43 -11.58
N TYR A 253 3.07 12.87 -10.50
CA TYR A 253 2.29 12.56 -9.31
C TYR A 253 2.98 13.15 -8.10
N VAL A 254 2.18 13.55 -7.14
CA VAL A 254 2.63 13.80 -5.78
C VAL A 254 2.11 12.67 -4.88
N ARG A 255 2.86 12.35 -3.84
CA ARG A 255 2.42 11.39 -2.82
C ARG A 255 1.87 12.16 -1.64
N ILE A 256 0.61 11.91 -1.30
CA ILE A 256 -0.02 12.44 -0.08
C ILE A 256 -0.05 11.35 1.01
N LEU A 257 -0.35 11.75 2.24
CA LEU A 257 -0.78 10.84 3.30
C LEU A 257 -2.27 11.00 3.54
N ARG A 258 -3.02 9.90 3.54
CA ARG A 258 -4.44 9.87 3.92
C ARG A 258 -4.61 9.07 5.20
N VAL A 259 -5.25 9.66 6.18
CA VAL A 259 -5.70 8.99 7.40
C VAL A 259 -7.17 8.65 7.22
N ALA A 260 -7.50 7.37 7.23
CA ALA A 260 -8.88 6.92 7.34
C ALA A 260 -9.17 6.59 8.81
N HIS A 261 -10.26 7.13 9.34
CA HIS A 261 -10.63 6.95 10.72
C HIS A 261 -12.11 6.61 10.85
N VAL A 262 -12.46 6.07 12.02
CA VAL A 262 -13.85 5.88 12.41
C VAL A 262 -14.11 6.63 13.71
N ARG A 263 -15.25 7.28 13.82
CA ARG A 263 -15.75 7.87 15.06
C ARG A 263 -16.79 6.92 15.66
N ALA A 264 -16.57 6.52 16.91
CA ALA A 264 -17.58 5.83 17.73
C ALA A 264 -18.34 6.89 18.52
N TRP A 265 -19.65 6.74 18.68
CA TRP A 265 -20.49 7.79 19.26
C TRP A 265 -20.34 7.96 20.78
N GLU A 266 -19.75 7.00 21.50
CA GLU A 266 -19.74 7.01 22.97
C GLU A 266 -18.39 6.71 23.63
N VAL A 267 -17.28 6.69 22.89
CA VAL A 267 -15.97 6.29 23.44
C VAL A 267 -14.92 7.37 23.24
N HIS A 268 -14.48 7.97 24.36
CA HIS A 268 -13.23 8.71 24.38
C HIS A 268 -12.07 7.74 24.19
N LEU A 269 -11.30 7.97 23.12
CA LEU A 269 -10.13 7.18 22.81
C LEU A 269 -8.88 7.96 23.23
N PRO A 270 -7.85 7.27 23.74
CA PRO A 270 -6.59 7.93 24.04
C PRO A 270 -6.00 8.50 22.75
N PRO A 271 -5.39 9.71 22.79
CA PRO A 271 -4.68 10.28 21.65
C PRO A 271 -3.66 9.30 21.08
N VAL A 272 -3.57 9.22 19.75
CA VAL A 272 -2.67 8.29 19.07
C VAL A 272 -1.55 9.07 18.37
N ALA A 273 -0.32 8.92 18.88
CA ALA A 273 0.87 9.35 18.16
C ALA A 273 1.16 8.37 17.02
N VAL A 274 1.08 8.84 15.77
CA VAL A 274 1.43 8.02 14.61
C VAL A 274 2.89 8.26 14.25
N THR A 275 3.68 7.20 14.08
CA THR A 275 5.03 7.30 13.54
C THR A 275 5.11 6.58 12.20
N CYS A 276 5.97 7.07 11.32
CA CYS A 276 6.21 6.45 10.02
C CYS A 276 7.66 5.97 9.95
N ARG A 277 7.86 4.71 9.55
CA ARG A 277 9.18 4.13 9.29
C ARG A 277 9.20 3.46 7.93
N THR A 278 10.26 3.71 7.18
CA THR A 278 10.49 3.09 5.87
C THR A 278 11.56 2.02 6.03
N PHE A 279 11.25 0.82 5.56
CA PHE A 279 12.19 -0.28 5.48
C PHE A 279 12.46 -0.56 4.01
N SER A 280 13.66 -0.22 3.55
CA SER A 280 14.12 -0.56 2.21
C SER A 280 14.82 -1.92 2.23
N PRO A 281 14.63 -2.75 1.20
CA PRO A 281 15.50 -3.89 0.95
C PRO A 281 16.95 -3.42 0.93
N VAL A 282 17.84 -4.21 1.53
CA VAL A 282 19.29 -3.99 1.47
C VAL A 282 19.89 -4.87 0.37
N GLN A 283 20.81 -4.31 -0.41
CA GLN A 283 21.65 -5.11 -1.30
C GLN A 283 22.54 -5.99 -0.44
N LEU A 284 22.54 -7.30 -0.68
CA LEU A 284 23.39 -8.22 0.06
C LEU A 284 24.78 -8.19 -0.57
N GLU A 285 25.80 -7.82 0.21
CA GLU A 285 27.17 -8.01 -0.21
C GLU A 285 27.43 -9.51 -0.33
N ARG A 286 27.89 -9.97 -1.50
CA ARG A 286 28.47 -11.30 -1.61
C ARG A 286 29.65 -11.31 -0.66
N VAL A 287 29.55 -12.08 0.41
CA VAL A 287 30.72 -12.47 1.16
C VAL A 287 31.54 -13.28 0.17
N ASN A 288 32.54 -12.65 -0.44
CA ASN A 288 33.51 -13.37 -1.25
C ASN A 288 33.99 -14.50 -0.36
N ASP A 289 33.71 -15.73 -0.76
CA ASP A 289 34.27 -16.91 -0.12
C ASP A 289 35.78 -16.71 -0.21
N VAL A 290 36.36 -16.18 0.88
CA VAL A 290 37.80 -16.10 1.01
C VAL A 290 38.26 -17.54 0.89
N GLU A 291 38.89 -17.87 -0.24
CA GLU A 291 39.43 -19.20 -0.44
C GLU A 291 40.22 -19.58 0.82
N PRO A 292 40.01 -20.78 1.39
CA PRO A 292 40.68 -21.22 2.60
C PRO A 292 42.15 -21.57 2.27
N ASN A 293 42.92 -20.61 1.76
CA ASN A 293 44.34 -20.74 1.55
C ASN A 293 45.07 -20.22 2.78
N GLY A 294 45.35 -21.15 3.69
CA GLY A 294 46.47 -21.01 4.63
C GLY A 294 46.08 -20.78 6.09
N LYS A 295 45.98 -21.87 6.83
CA LYS A 295 46.32 -22.03 8.25
C LYS A 295 46.46 -20.72 9.05
N THR A 296 45.40 -20.31 9.72
CA THR A 296 45.50 -19.83 11.11
C THR A 296 44.19 -20.09 11.82
N SER A 297 44.17 -21.17 12.60
CA SER A 297 43.20 -21.30 13.69
C SER A 297 43.56 -20.25 14.73
N ILE A 298 42.56 -19.52 15.21
CA ILE A 298 42.36 -18.93 16.55
C ILE A 298 41.51 -17.68 16.34
N LEU A 299 40.20 -17.87 16.39
CA LEU A 299 39.22 -17.04 17.11
C LEU A 299 37.82 -17.54 16.72
N GLY A 300 37.19 -18.26 17.66
CA GLY A 300 35.85 -18.77 17.54
C GLY A 300 34.83 -17.64 17.52
N GLY A 301 34.60 -17.05 16.34
CA GLY A 301 33.46 -16.20 16.06
C GLY A 301 32.20 -17.07 16.00
N LYS A 302 31.52 -17.25 17.13
CA LYS A 302 30.16 -17.81 17.15
C LYS A 302 29.32 -16.96 16.19
N LYS A 303 28.75 -17.59 15.14
CA LYS A 303 27.57 -17.02 14.46
C LYS A 303 26.63 -16.53 15.56
N PRO A 304 26.07 -15.30 15.47
CA PRO A 304 25.07 -14.88 16.44
C PRO A 304 23.97 -15.95 16.43
N GLN A 305 23.98 -16.80 17.46
CA GLN A 305 22.88 -17.70 17.73
C GLN A 305 21.75 -16.76 18.09
N VAL A 306 20.91 -16.43 17.11
CA VAL A 306 19.58 -15.95 17.39
C VAL A 306 18.97 -17.05 18.27
N PRO A 307 18.61 -16.77 19.54
CA PRO A 307 18.05 -17.77 20.41
C PRO A 307 16.95 -18.53 19.69
N SER A 308 17.08 -19.86 19.58
CA SER A 308 16.06 -20.75 19.02
C SER A 308 14.83 -20.89 19.93
N ARG A 309 14.71 -20.03 20.96
CA ARG A 309 13.46 -19.82 21.66
C ARG A 309 12.48 -19.31 20.63
N GLN A 310 11.54 -20.17 20.24
CA GLN A 310 10.35 -19.90 19.48
C GLN A 310 9.77 -18.55 19.94
N TRP A 311 10.14 -17.48 19.24
CA TRP A 311 9.84 -16.12 19.65
C TRP A 311 8.33 -15.96 19.56
N ARG A 312 7.64 -15.95 20.70
CA ARG A 312 6.25 -15.51 20.78
C ARG A 312 6.24 -13.99 20.69
N LEU A 313 6.61 -13.47 19.52
CA LEU A 313 6.39 -12.06 19.21
C LEU A 313 4.87 -11.84 19.23
N PRO A 314 4.37 -10.75 19.83
CA PRO A 314 2.93 -10.43 19.82
C PRO A 314 2.38 -10.27 18.39
N PHE A 315 3.28 -10.10 17.41
CA PHE A 315 3.00 -10.04 15.99
C PHE A 315 3.88 -11.07 15.26
N VAL A 316 3.27 -12.08 14.64
CA VAL A 316 3.94 -12.89 13.62
C VAL A 316 3.48 -12.40 12.28
N PHE A 317 4.43 -11.89 11.51
CA PHE A 317 4.15 -11.39 10.18
C PHE A 317 4.11 -12.57 9.21
N TYR A 318 2.93 -12.87 8.68
CA TYR A 318 2.81 -13.66 7.47
C TYR A 318 2.43 -12.71 6.34
N PRO A 319 3.36 -12.32 5.45
CA PRO A 319 3.00 -11.83 4.14
C PRO A 319 2.47 -13.02 3.33
N SER A 320 1.36 -13.62 3.76
CA SER A 320 0.61 -14.57 2.95
C SER A 320 -0.11 -13.75 1.89
N SER A 321 0.61 -13.40 0.83
CA SER A 321 -0.01 -12.89 -0.39
C SER A 321 -0.71 -14.08 -1.03
N PHE A 322 -2.04 -14.15 -0.91
CA PHE A 322 -2.81 -15.19 -1.60
C PHE A 322 -2.87 -14.83 -3.07
N VAL A 323 -2.22 -15.64 -3.90
CA VAL A 323 -2.27 -15.52 -5.36
C VAL A 323 -2.85 -16.82 -5.93
N SER A 324 -3.68 -16.74 -6.97
CA SER A 324 -4.06 -17.91 -7.76
C SER A 324 -2.88 -18.31 -8.66
N SER A 325 -2.44 -19.58 -8.60
CA SER A 325 -1.29 -20.07 -9.37
C SER A 325 -1.65 -20.36 -10.83
N ALA A 326 -0.69 -20.10 -11.72
CA ALA A 326 -0.62 -20.62 -13.08
C ALA A 326 0.80 -21.18 -13.29
N GLY A 327 0.91 -22.41 -13.80
CA GLY A 327 2.16 -23.15 -13.93
C GLY A 327 2.93 -22.85 -15.23
N GLY A 328 4.24 -23.15 -15.25
CA GLY A 328 5.00 -23.26 -16.51
C GLY A 328 6.48 -22.93 -16.43
N LEU A 329 7.30 -23.93 -16.77
CA LEU A 329 8.75 -24.17 -16.94
C LEU A 329 9.76 -23.00 -17.08
N GLY A 330 11.00 -23.27 -16.65
CA GLY A 330 12.07 -22.29 -16.42
C GLY A 330 13.07 -22.07 -17.57
N ARG A 331 13.92 -21.06 -17.37
CA ARG A 331 15.14 -20.75 -18.14
C ARG A 331 16.16 -20.04 -17.23
N GLY A 332 17.43 -20.15 -17.63
CA GLY A 332 18.63 -20.08 -16.79
C GLY A 332 19.02 -18.74 -16.17
N SER A 333 19.91 -18.86 -15.18
CA SER A 333 20.39 -17.80 -14.28
C SER A 333 21.50 -16.98 -14.92
N VAL A 334 21.31 -15.67 -14.97
CA VAL A 334 22.40 -14.68 -15.02
C VAL A 334 22.76 -14.36 -13.57
N ASP A 335 24.04 -14.24 -13.27
CA ASP A 335 24.57 -13.82 -11.97
C ASP A 335 24.09 -12.40 -11.64
N GLU A 336 22.99 -12.29 -10.90
CA GLU A 336 22.42 -11.03 -10.45
C GLU A 336 22.72 -10.83 -8.96
N ASP A 337 22.97 -9.58 -8.56
CA ASP A 337 23.10 -9.21 -7.14
C ASP A 337 21.78 -9.51 -6.42
N GLU A 338 21.84 -10.30 -5.35
CA GLU A 338 20.65 -10.68 -4.60
C GLU A 338 20.23 -9.56 -3.65
N ASP A 339 19.12 -8.89 -3.96
CA ASP A 339 18.43 -8.04 -3.00
C ASP A 339 17.81 -8.87 -1.85
N GLU A 340 17.73 -8.28 -0.66
CA GLU A 340 16.99 -8.84 0.48
C GLU A 340 15.55 -9.25 0.09
N ASP A 341 15.11 -10.46 0.43
CA ASP A 341 13.73 -10.89 0.19
C ASP A 341 12.72 -10.21 1.15
N VAL A 342 11.42 -10.29 0.82
CA VAL A 342 10.34 -9.75 1.68
C VAL A 342 10.44 -10.30 3.10
N SER A 343 10.84 -11.58 3.25
CA SER A 343 10.86 -12.29 4.52
C SER A 343 11.84 -11.65 5.51
N ARG A 344 13.04 -11.29 5.04
CA ARG A 344 14.05 -10.61 5.87
C ARG A 344 13.67 -9.16 6.20
N THR A 345 13.13 -8.40 5.23
CA THR A 345 12.63 -7.05 5.51
C THR A 345 11.53 -7.09 6.57
N ARG A 346 10.63 -8.08 6.47
CA ARG A 346 9.59 -8.35 7.46
C ARG A 346 10.16 -8.67 8.84
N ASP A 347 11.19 -9.50 8.92
CA ASP A 347 11.82 -9.85 10.21
C ASP A 347 12.45 -8.61 10.86
N ARG A 348 13.05 -7.70 10.07
CA ARG A 348 13.55 -6.40 10.56
C ARG A 348 12.43 -5.50 11.09
N VAL A 349 11.28 -5.46 10.41
CA VAL A 349 10.08 -4.75 10.90
C VAL A 349 9.62 -5.32 12.22
N ALA A 350 9.58 -6.65 12.35
CA ALA A 350 9.16 -7.33 13.56
C ALA A 350 10.07 -7.03 14.75
N VAL A 351 11.39 -7.09 14.55
CA VAL A 351 12.40 -6.72 15.57
C VAL A 351 12.23 -5.25 15.97
N TRP A 352 12.09 -4.34 15.02
CA TRP A 352 11.91 -2.92 15.31
C TRP A 352 10.65 -2.66 16.16
N MET A 353 9.52 -3.28 15.80
CA MET A 353 8.28 -3.14 16.56
C MET A 353 8.42 -3.68 17.99
N TRP A 354 9.08 -4.83 18.14
CA TRP A 354 9.34 -5.39 19.46
C TRP A 354 10.22 -4.48 20.32
N MET A 355 11.32 -3.96 19.77
CA MET A 355 12.25 -3.07 20.48
C MET A 355 11.61 -1.74 20.90
N THR A 356 10.64 -1.25 20.13
CA THR A 356 10.01 0.07 20.36
C THR A 356 8.68 0.00 21.09
N GLY A 357 8.09 -1.20 21.23
CA GLY A 357 6.71 -1.35 21.71
C GLY A 357 5.68 -0.72 20.77
N ALA A 358 6.04 -0.44 19.51
CA ALA A 358 5.16 0.22 18.56
C ALA A 358 3.94 -0.64 18.24
N ASN A 359 2.76 -0.03 18.31
CA ASN A 359 1.52 -0.65 17.86
C ASN A 359 1.37 -0.52 16.34
N PHE A 360 0.86 -1.58 15.71
CA PHE A 360 0.65 -1.63 14.28
C PHE A 360 -0.69 -0.99 13.88
N ILE A 361 -0.65 0.02 13.03
CA ILE A 361 -1.85 0.65 12.44
C ILE A 361 -2.00 0.22 10.98
N SER A 362 -0.93 0.39 10.21
CA SER A 362 -0.90 0.12 8.77
C SER A 362 0.53 -0.17 8.35
N ALA A 363 0.69 -0.96 7.29
CA ALA A 363 1.90 -0.99 6.50
C ALA A 363 1.54 -1.03 5.03
N GLN A 364 2.35 -0.35 4.23
CA GLN A 364 2.17 -0.27 2.79
C GLN A 364 3.47 -0.68 2.12
N THR A 365 3.38 -1.52 1.09
CA THR A 365 4.53 -1.75 0.19
C THR A 365 4.52 -0.70 -0.90
N SER A 366 5.62 0.03 -1.04
CA SER A 366 5.82 0.97 -2.15
C SER A 366 6.82 0.40 -3.12
N ALA A 367 6.49 0.38 -4.41
CA ALA A 367 7.47 0.13 -5.45
C ALA A 367 8.50 1.29 -5.49
N VAL A 368 9.78 0.94 -5.37
CA VAL A 368 10.91 1.85 -5.54
C VAL A 368 11.55 1.52 -6.88
N ARG A 369 11.84 2.55 -7.70
CA ARG A 369 12.66 2.34 -8.91
C ARG A 369 14.12 2.41 -8.49
N LEU A 370 14.84 1.33 -8.71
CA LEU A 370 16.30 1.32 -8.63
C LEU A 370 16.86 1.90 -9.93
N ASP A 371 17.86 2.77 -9.82
CA ASP A 371 18.64 3.20 -10.98
C ASP A 371 19.64 2.08 -11.28
N ASP A 372 19.50 1.44 -12.42
CA ASP A 372 20.36 0.32 -12.84
C ASP A 372 21.73 0.80 -13.35
N GLY A 373 21.98 2.11 -13.35
CA GLY A 373 23.23 2.72 -13.83
C GLY A 373 23.44 2.58 -15.34
N SER A 374 22.60 1.84 -16.05
CA SER A 374 22.76 1.48 -17.47
C SER A 374 22.52 2.68 -18.40
N ARG A 375 21.79 3.70 -17.93
CA ARG A 375 21.47 4.93 -18.68
C ARG A 375 22.64 5.89 -18.90
N LYS A 376 23.84 5.62 -18.36
CA LYS A 376 24.97 6.55 -18.48
C LYS A 376 25.76 6.50 -19.80
N LYS A 377 25.48 5.59 -20.74
CA LYS A 377 26.33 5.43 -21.96
C LYS A 377 25.74 5.84 -23.33
N GLY A 378 24.52 6.39 -23.39
CA GLY A 378 23.83 6.55 -24.70
C GLY A 378 23.63 7.97 -25.26
N ILE A 379 23.77 9.04 -24.47
CA ILE A 379 23.47 10.39 -24.96
C ILE A 379 24.75 11.05 -25.47
N SER A 380 25.20 10.63 -26.66
CA SER A 380 26.02 11.48 -27.52
C SER A 380 25.11 12.59 -28.05
N CYS A 381 25.21 13.79 -27.46
CA CYS A 381 24.63 14.97 -28.09
C CYS A 381 25.33 15.18 -29.43
N ARG A 382 24.66 14.87 -30.54
CA ARG A 382 25.00 15.50 -31.82
C ARG A 382 24.85 17.00 -31.62
N LYS A 383 25.97 17.70 -31.70
CA LYS A 383 25.99 19.14 -31.96
C LYS A 383 25.50 19.31 -33.40
N ASP A 384 24.34 19.92 -33.57
CA ASP A 384 24.04 20.70 -34.77
C ASP A 384 24.19 22.17 -34.41
#